data_AF-R4PWC1-F1
#
_entry.id   AF-R4PWC1-F1
#
_cell.length_a   1.000
_cell.length_b   1.000
_cell.length_c   1.000
_cell.angle_alpha   90.00
_cell.angle_beta   90.00
_cell.angle_gamma   90.00
#
_symmetry.space_group_name_H-M   'P 1'
#
loop_
_entity.id
_entity.type
_entity.pdbx_description
1 polymer ?
#
loop_
_entity_poly.entity_id
_entity_poly.type
_entity_poly.pdbx_seq_one_letter_code
_entity_poly.pdbx_strand_id
1 'polypeptide(L)'
;MYRTPSKRKQRVQLTFVYSLMTLAVLVIVAILVLVMQGYRYNAHDGRLEQGGLIQFASRPEGASVTVDTASLANRTPTKITATAGVHTVTLLKDGYRSWQKNVKVIPGGILWLNYALLVPTTPEIVPLAQFTSMTGAITSHDFKSVLVKDAANTPTVTLFHPDDDTFTPTRITLSDQSYTKAAAGLSEQFSLVSWDDDNRYVLLKHTYGSTEEWLVLDTSGDHAVTNVTKALGITIRSAAFRIGNNRQLYVITQTGEVRRVDLASMTISGPLLTGISEFSQYDASTLTYVTALDQPTKTRSVGYLTDGARTPLTVKTYTDDGVAPLSFAIARYYNVTYTAIGYGDSVEISSGNLPASDSGSPLVLKPVATIPQVGSAKRVGFSPKDARFVYVSTDQSAITYDLELQALSRVTFAAAQSRPVAWLDMFHFADTSGVLYEFDGANHQVVIPGALAVSPALSPNGKYFYGYVPSASGAQLVRVQLAQ
;
A
#
# COMPACT_ATOMS: atom_id res chain seq x y z
N MET A 1 75.43 -37.60 -30.37
CA MET A 1 74.36 -37.71 -31.39
C MET A 1 73.03 -37.26 -30.80
N TYR A 2 72.64 -36.00 -31.03
CA TYR A 2 71.32 -35.48 -30.66
C TYR A 2 70.33 -35.86 -31.77
N ARG A 3 69.50 -36.88 -31.57
CA ARG A 3 68.46 -37.26 -32.54
C ARG A 3 67.40 -36.17 -32.56
N THR A 4 67.27 -35.45 -33.67
CA THR A 4 66.19 -34.49 -33.88
C THR A 4 64.83 -35.20 -33.78
N PRO A 5 63.89 -34.70 -32.97
CA PRO A 5 62.59 -35.36 -32.80
C PRO A 5 61.83 -35.37 -34.13
N SER A 6 61.16 -36.49 -34.43
CA SER A 6 60.32 -36.64 -35.62
C SER A 6 59.27 -35.51 -35.70
N LYS A 7 59.23 -34.78 -36.82
CA LYS A 7 58.26 -33.68 -37.06
C LYS A 7 56.80 -34.12 -36.84
N ARG A 8 56.49 -35.41 -37.04
CA ARG A 8 55.17 -36.00 -36.77
C ARG A 8 54.88 -36.12 -35.27
N LYS A 9 55.87 -36.56 -34.48
CA LYS A 9 55.76 -36.64 -33.00
C LYS A 9 55.58 -35.25 -32.39
N GLN A 10 56.29 -34.26 -32.90
CA GLN A 10 56.18 -32.87 -32.45
C GLN A 10 54.80 -32.25 -32.78
N ARG A 11 54.24 -32.52 -33.97
CA ARG A 11 52.87 -32.08 -34.29
C ARG A 11 51.82 -32.72 -33.39
N VAL A 12 51.89 -34.04 -33.16
CA VAL A 12 50.97 -34.75 -32.26
C VAL A 12 51.04 -34.18 -30.85
N GLN A 13 52.24 -33.91 -30.33
CA GLN A 13 52.43 -33.29 -29.03
C GLN A 13 51.84 -31.87 -28.96
N LEU A 14 52.06 -31.04 -29.97
CA LEU A 14 51.49 -29.69 -30.03
C LEU A 14 49.97 -29.71 -30.13
N THR A 15 49.40 -30.57 -30.99
CA THR A 15 47.94 -30.72 -31.09
C THR A 15 47.34 -31.16 -29.76
N PHE A 16 47.94 -32.15 -29.08
CA PHE A 16 47.49 -32.58 -27.76
C PHE A 16 47.53 -31.46 -26.72
N VAL A 17 48.63 -30.70 -26.65
CA VAL A 17 48.78 -29.58 -25.72
C VAL A 17 47.75 -28.49 -26.01
N TYR A 18 47.58 -28.08 -27.26
CA TYR A 18 46.59 -27.05 -27.61
C TYR A 18 45.15 -27.51 -27.39
N SER A 19 44.82 -28.77 -27.67
CA SER A 19 43.51 -29.33 -27.33
C SER A 19 43.27 -29.33 -25.82
N LEU A 20 44.27 -29.72 -25.02
CA LEU A 20 44.18 -29.71 -23.56
C LEU A 20 44.04 -28.28 -23.01
N MET A 21 44.83 -27.33 -23.52
CA MET A 21 44.72 -25.91 -23.14
C MET A 21 43.34 -25.34 -23.50
N THR A 22 42.83 -25.65 -24.70
CA THR A 22 41.51 -25.20 -25.14
C THR A 22 40.42 -25.77 -24.25
N LEU A 23 40.48 -27.07 -23.93
CA LEU A 23 39.55 -27.72 -23.02
C LEU A 23 39.62 -27.11 -21.61
N ALA A 24 40.82 -26.84 -21.09
CA ALA A 24 41.00 -26.20 -19.79
C ALA A 24 40.37 -24.80 -19.75
N VAL A 25 40.57 -23.99 -20.80
CA VAL A 25 39.92 -22.67 -20.90
C VAL A 25 38.41 -22.80 -20.93
N LEU A 26 37.84 -23.72 -21.72
CA LEU A 26 36.39 -23.94 -21.77
C LEU A 26 35.82 -24.36 -20.41
N VAL A 27 36.51 -25.24 -19.68
CA VAL A 27 36.10 -25.68 -18.34
C VAL A 27 36.17 -24.52 -17.34
N ILE A 28 37.26 -23.74 -17.34
CA ILE A 28 37.38 -22.56 -16.46
C ILE A 28 36.29 -21.55 -16.75
N VAL A 29 36.02 -21.24 -18.03
CA VAL A 29 34.95 -20.32 -18.43
C VAL A 29 33.59 -20.85 -17.97
N ALA A 30 33.31 -22.14 -18.16
CA ALA A 30 32.07 -22.75 -17.69
C ALA A 30 31.91 -22.65 -16.15
N ILE A 31 32.98 -22.92 -15.40
CA ILE A 31 33.00 -22.76 -13.93
C ILE A 31 32.77 -21.30 -13.53
N LEU A 32 33.45 -20.35 -14.18
CA LEU A 32 33.28 -18.92 -13.91
C LEU A 32 31.85 -18.45 -14.23
N VAL A 33 31.24 -18.95 -15.30
CA VAL A 33 29.83 -18.67 -15.64
C VAL A 33 28.89 -19.22 -14.57
N LEU A 34 29.11 -20.46 -14.10
CA LEU A 34 28.32 -21.04 -13.01
C LEU A 34 28.45 -20.20 -11.73
N VAL A 35 29.68 -19.81 -11.36
CA VAL A 35 29.94 -18.94 -10.20
C VAL A 35 29.24 -17.57 -10.37
N MET A 36 29.33 -16.96 -11.54
CA MET A 36 28.65 -15.68 -11.83
C MET A 36 27.13 -15.79 -11.79
N GLN A 37 26.56 -16.94 -12.16
CA GLN A 37 25.13 -17.24 -12.03
C GLN A 37 24.70 -17.61 -10.60
N GLY A 38 25.63 -17.60 -9.64
CA GLY A 38 25.33 -17.87 -8.23
C GLY A 38 25.34 -19.35 -7.85
N TYR A 39 25.87 -20.24 -8.69
CA TYR A 39 26.04 -21.64 -8.32
C TYR A 39 27.12 -21.81 -7.25
N ARG A 40 26.79 -22.58 -6.22
CA ARG A 40 27.68 -22.91 -5.12
C ARG A 40 27.59 -24.40 -4.80
N TYR A 41 28.70 -24.95 -4.33
CA TYR A 41 28.72 -26.28 -3.78
C TYR A 41 28.10 -26.25 -2.38
N ASN A 42 27.02 -26.99 -2.20
CA ASN A 42 26.40 -27.21 -0.91
C ASN A 42 27.08 -28.42 -0.23
N ALA A 43 27.77 -28.15 0.88
CA ALA A 43 28.56 -29.17 1.58
C ALA A 43 27.69 -30.17 2.37
N HIS A 44 26.42 -29.86 2.61
CA HIS A 44 25.51 -30.75 3.34
C HIS A 44 24.93 -31.87 2.48
N ASP A 45 24.67 -31.60 1.20
CA ASP A 45 24.06 -32.55 0.26
C ASP A 45 25.00 -32.96 -0.89
N GLY A 46 26.17 -32.33 -0.98
CA GLY A 46 27.18 -32.57 -2.01
C GLY A 46 26.79 -32.09 -3.41
N ARG A 47 25.77 -31.23 -3.54
CA ARG A 47 25.22 -30.79 -4.82
C ARG A 47 25.68 -29.38 -5.19
N LEU A 48 25.74 -29.13 -6.49
CA LEU A 48 25.92 -27.78 -7.02
C LEU A 48 24.54 -27.15 -7.18
N GLU A 49 24.23 -26.14 -6.37
CA GLU A 49 22.93 -25.48 -6.36
C GLU A 49 23.06 -23.98 -6.66
N GLN A 50 22.09 -23.43 -7.36
CA GLN A 50 22.01 -22.01 -7.61
C GLN A 50 21.41 -21.30 -6.38
N GLY A 51 22.20 -20.45 -5.74
CA GLY A 51 21.74 -19.63 -4.63
C GLY A 51 20.89 -18.44 -5.08
N GLY A 52 20.40 -17.66 -4.11
CA GLY A 52 19.74 -16.37 -4.36
C GLY A 52 20.44 -15.25 -3.60
N LEU A 53 20.34 -14.02 -4.12
CA LEU A 53 20.88 -12.84 -3.46
C LEU A 53 19.84 -12.31 -2.45
N ILE A 54 20.24 -12.11 -1.20
CA ILE A 54 19.43 -11.40 -0.22
C ILE A 54 20.07 -10.04 0.04
N GLN A 55 19.29 -8.98 -0.06
CA GLN A 55 19.71 -7.63 0.29
C GLN A 55 18.98 -7.18 1.56
N PHE A 56 19.74 -6.73 2.55
CA PHE A 56 19.24 -6.27 3.84
C PHE A 56 19.41 -4.76 3.94
N ALA A 57 18.36 -4.06 4.35
CA ALA A 57 18.45 -2.70 4.88
C ALA A 57 17.51 -2.59 6.10
N SER A 58 17.93 -1.81 7.09
CA SER A 58 17.12 -1.56 8.29
C SER A 58 17.05 -0.06 8.55
N ARG A 59 16.01 0.35 9.28
CA ARG A 59 15.86 1.70 9.80
C ARG A 59 15.76 1.64 11.33
N PRO A 60 16.73 2.24 12.06
CA PRO A 60 17.99 2.82 11.57
C PRO A 60 18.95 1.79 10.96
N GLU A 61 19.93 2.29 10.20
CA GLU A 61 20.99 1.49 9.60
C GLU A 61 22.01 0.99 10.65
N GLY A 62 22.89 0.06 10.27
CA GLY A 62 23.95 -0.48 11.12
C GLY A 62 23.53 -1.63 12.02
N ALA A 63 22.43 -2.33 11.72
CA ALA A 63 22.04 -3.55 12.41
C ALA A 63 22.96 -4.72 12.01
N SER A 64 23.35 -5.55 12.97
CA SER A 64 23.99 -6.83 12.67
C SER A 64 22.97 -7.79 12.06
N VAL A 65 23.41 -8.57 11.07
CA VAL A 65 22.57 -9.53 10.36
C VAL A 65 23.02 -10.94 10.70
N THR A 66 22.07 -11.79 11.10
CA THR A 66 22.27 -13.23 11.26
C THR A 66 21.32 -13.96 10.32
N VAL A 67 21.86 -14.91 9.55
CA VAL A 67 21.09 -15.80 8.68
C VAL A 67 21.29 -17.22 9.18
N ASP A 68 20.20 -17.83 9.63
CA ASP A 68 20.15 -19.07 10.39
C ASP A 68 21.05 -19.00 11.63
N THR A 69 22.24 -19.58 11.57
CA THR A 69 23.24 -19.56 12.65
C THR A 69 24.46 -18.70 12.32
N ALA A 70 24.60 -18.25 11.08
CA ALA A 70 25.76 -17.51 10.60
C ALA A 70 25.56 -16.00 10.73
N SER A 71 26.40 -15.35 11.54
CA SER A 71 26.44 -13.89 11.63
C SER A 71 27.31 -13.31 10.51
N LEU A 72 26.81 -12.26 9.86
CA LEU A 72 27.54 -11.57 8.81
C LEU A 72 28.56 -10.60 9.40
N ALA A 73 29.72 -10.48 8.74
CA ALA A 73 30.74 -9.50 9.12
C ALA A 73 30.27 -8.04 8.90
N ASN A 74 29.46 -7.81 7.87
CA ASN A 74 28.94 -6.49 7.52
C ASN A 74 27.55 -6.26 8.14
N ARG A 75 27.28 -5.00 8.52
CA ARG A 75 26.00 -4.54 9.05
C ARG A 75 25.11 -3.98 7.94
N THR A 76 23.82 -3.76 8.21
CA THR A 76 22.91 -3.13 7.24
C THR A 76 23.36 -1.70 6.88
N PRO A 77 23.23 -1.26 5.61
CA PRO A 77 22.81 -2.04 4.45
C PRO A 77 23.90 -3.01 3.96
N THR A 78 23.53 -4.26 3.68
CA THR A 78 24.45 -5.30 3.19
C THR A 78 23.73 -6.32 2.32
N LYS A 79 24.48 -7.21 1.66
CA LYS A 79 23.93 -8.29 0.83
C LYS A 79 24.75 -9.56 0.95
N ILE A 80 24.08 -10.71 0.77
CA ILE A 80 24.73 -12.02 0.69
C ILE A 80 24.10 -12.87 -0.39
N THR A 81 24.85 -13.87 -0.86
CA THR A 81 24.28 -14.99 -1.58
C THR A 81 24.02 -16.12 -0.59
N ALA A 82 22.76 -16.49 -0.42
CA ALA A 82 22.32 -17.63 0.39
C ALA A 82 21.94 -18.81 -0.53
N THR A 83 21.94 -20.02 0.01
CA THR A 83 21.35 -21.17 -0.67
C THR A 83 19.86 -20.94 -0.94
N ALA A 84 19.29 -21.66 -1.90
CA ALA A 84 17.84 -21.62 -2.09
C ALA A 84 17.13 -22.33 -0.93
N GLY A 85 15.96 -21.85 -0.53
CA GLY A 85 15.20 -22.44 0.57
C GLY A 85 14.68 -21.40 1.57
N VAL A 86 14.22 -21.89 2.72
CA VAL A 86 13.75 -21.03 3.82
C VAL A 86 14.89 -20.75 4.77
N HIS A 87 15.11 -19.48 5.09
CA HIS A 87 16.14 -19.01 6.01
C HIS A 87 15.52 -18.17 7.11
N THR A 88 16.02 -18.29 8.34
CA THR A 88 15.67 -17.40 9.44
C THR A 88 16.62 -16.22 9.43
N VAL A 89 16.12 -15.01 9.17
CA VAL A 89 16.90 -13.78 9.23
C VAL A 89 16.60 -13.08 10.54
N THR A 90 17.64 -12.68 11.27
CA THR A 90 17.53 -11.86 12.47
C THR A 90 18.38 -10.60 12.31
N LEU A 91 17.79 -9.43 12.57
CA LEU A 91 18.47 -8.15 12.62
C LEU A 91 18.47 -7.64 14.06
N LEU A 92 19.65 -7.25 14.54
CA LEU A 92 19.84 -6.75 15.89
C LEU A 92 20.63 -5.43 15.87
N LYS A 93 20.20 -4.46 16.67
CA LYS A 93 20.92 -3.21 16.89
C LYS A 93 20.79 -2.81 18.35
N ASP A 94 21.87 -2.32 18.93
CA ASP A 94 21.91 -1.92 20.34
C ASP A 94 20.85 -0.84 20.63
N GLY A 95 20.07 -1.04 21.69
CA GLY A 95 18.95 -0.16 22.05
C GLY A 95 17.63 -0.45 21.32
N TYR A 96 17.62 -1.34 20.33
CA TYR A 96 16.45 -1.68 19.52
C TYR A 96 15.95 -3.10 19.77
N ARG A 97 14.65 -3.30 19.57
CA ARG A 97 14.04 -4.63 19.62
C ARG A 97 14.55 -5.46 18.43
N SER A 98 14.71 -6.76 18.66
CA SER A 98 15.12 -7.70 17.60
C SER A 98 14.05 -7.76 16.52
N TRP A 99 14.48 -7.75 15.27
CA TRP A 99 13.64 -8.02 14.12
C TRP A 99 13.99 -9.42 13.61
N GLN A 100 12.99 -10.25 13.35
CA GLN A 100 13.22 -11.62 12.91
C GLN A 100 12.16 -12.05 11.89
N LYS A 101 12.59 -12.78 10.86
CA LYS A 101 11.70 -13.21 9.78
C LYS A 101 12.18 -14.50 9.13
N ASN A 102 11.23 -15.39 8.84
CA ASN A 102 11.47 -16.52 7.96
C ASN A 102 11.25 -16.07 6.52
N VAL A 103 12.27 -16.20 5.68
CA VAL A 103 12.24 -15.74 4.29
C VAL A 103 12.55 -16.87 3.33
N LYS A 104 11.91 -16.87 2.16
CA LYS A 104 12.14 -17.85 1.12
C LYS A 104 13.05 -17.27 0.04
N VAL A 105 14.22 -17.87 -0.14
CA VAL A 105 15.19 -17.55 -1.18
C VAL A 105 14.92 -18.40 -2.40
N ILE A 106 14.67 -17.73 -3.53
CA ILE A 106 14.43 -18.38 -4.83
C ILE A 106 15.76 -18.49 -5.58
N PRO A 107 16.09 -19.66 -6.19
CA PRO A 107 17.30 -19.84 -7.00
C PRO A 107 17.43 -18.75 -8.08
N GLY A 108 18.60 -18.11 -8.16
CA GLY A 108 18.87 -17.03 -9.12
C GLY A 108 18.10 -15.72 -8.88
N GLY A 109 17.23 -15.67 -7.88
CA GLY A 109 16.43 -14.50 -7.54
C GLY A 109 17.15 -13.50 -6.63
N ILE A 110 16.55 -12.33 -6.49
CA ILE A 110 16.95 -11.31 -5.51
C ILE A 110 15.80 -11.11 -4.52
N LEU A 111 16.05 -11.33 -3.24
CA LEU A 111 15.13 -11.05 -2.15
C LEU A 111 15.51 -9.72 -1.49
N TRP A 112 14.59 -8.76 -1.52
CA TRP A 112 14.77 -7.45 -0.89
C TRP A 112 14.13 -7.43 0.50
N LEU A 113 14.97 -7.30 1.53
CA LEU A 113 14.58 -7.04 2.93
C LEU A 113 15.00 -5.62 3.29
N ASN A 114 14.48 -4.65 2.54
CA ASN A 114 14.80 -3.23 2.65
C ASN A 114 13.77 -2.43 3.46
N TYR A 115 12.87 -3.13 4.15
CA TYR A 115 11.76 -2.57 4.90
C TYR A 115 11.84 -2.86 6.40
N ALA A 116 12.95 -3.39 6.93
CA ALA A 116 13.01 -3.69 8.36
C ALA A 116 13.02 -2.39 9.19
N LEU A 117 11.91 -2.11 9.88
CA LEU A 117 11.76 -0.98 10.78
C LEU A 117 12.01 -1.42 12.24
N LEU A 118 13.11 -0.96 12.83
CA LEU A 118 13.50 -1.33 14.19
C LEU A 118 12.91 -0.32 15.18
N VAL A 119 12.19 -0.83 16.18
CA VAL A 119 11.60 -0.01 17.24
C VAL A 119 12.51 0.01 18.47
N PRO A 120 12.77 1.17 19.10
CA PRO A 120 13.52 1.24 20.34
C PRO A 120 12.95 0.32 21.44
N THR A 121 13.83 -0.25 22.25
CA THR A 121 13.43 -1.06 23.42
C THR A 121 12.67 -0.21 24.44
N THR A 122 13.14 1.01 24.68
CA THR A 122 12.51 2.03 25.54
C THR A 122 12.17 3.27 24.71
N PRO A 123 11.00 3.29 24.02
CA PRO A 123 10.62 4.44 23.20
C PRO A 123 10.33 5.67 24.07
N GLU A 124 10.98 6.79 23.76
CA GLU A 124 10.68 8.08 24.36
C GLU A 124 9.47 8.72 23.68
N ILE A 125 8.40 8.97 24.44
CA ILE A 125 7.17 9.57 23.93
C ILE A 125 7.25 11.08 24.13
N VAL A 126 7.45 11.81 23.04
CA VAL A 126 7.56 13.26 23.05
C VAL A 126 6.20 13.90 22.75
N PRO A 127 5.62 14.69 23.68
CA PRO A 127 4.39 15.43 23.44
C PRO A 127 4.58 16.60 22.47
N LEU A 128 3.62 16.79 21.54
CA LEU A 128 3.72 17.81 20.49
C LEU A 128 2.57 18.83 20.51
N ALA A 129 1.32 18.37 20.55
CA ALA A 129 0.15 19.25 20.53
C ALA A 129 -1.00 18.68 21.38
N GLN A 130 -1.75 19.58 22.03
CA GLN A 130 -2.94 19.24 22.79
C GLN A 130 -4.21 19.53 21.98
N PHE A 131 -5.18 18.63 22.10
CA PHE A 131 -6.50 18.72 21.47
C PHE A 131 -7.59 18.43 22.51
N THR A 132 -8.70 19.17 22.46
CA THR A 132 -9.85 18.89 23.34
C THR A 132 -10.50 17.53 23.01
N SER A 133 -10.51 17.16 21.74
CA SER A 133 -10.91 15.84 21.24
C SER A 133 -10.35 15.64 19.83
N MET A 134 -10.33 14.40 19.36
CA MET A 134 -9.94 14.08 17.98
C MET A 134 -10.86 13.02 17.41
N THR A 135 -11.13 13.15 16.12
CA THR A 135 -12.11 12.31 15.43
C THR A 135 -11.53 11.62 14.21
N GLY A 136 -10.48 12.18 13.62
CA GLY A 136 -9.75 11.52 12.55
C GLY A 136 -8.42 12.18 12.21
N ALA A 137 -7.59 11.44 11.51
CA ALA A 137 -6.42 11.95 10.83
C ALA A 137 -6.28 11.20 9.51
N ILE A 138 -5.83 11.90 8.48
CA ILE A 138 -5.47 11.30 7.18
C ILE A 138 -4.10 11.80 6.75
N THR A 139 -3.33 10.88 6.17
CA THR A 139 -1.98 11.14 5.68
C THR A 139 -2.02 11.27 4.16
N SER A 140 -1.22 12.18 3.61
CA SER A 140 -1.07 12.37 2.17
C SER A 140 -0.50 11.11 1.50
N HIS A 141 -0.71 10.94 0.19
CA HIS A 141 -0.26 9.74 -0.54
C HIS A 141 1.26 9.61 -0.60
N ASP A 142 1.99 10.71 -0.44
CA ASP A 142 3.46 10.72 -0.34
C ASP A 142 3.98 10.64 1.11
N PHE A 143 3.07 10.55 2.08
CA PHE A 143 3.32 10.50 3.52
C PHE A 143 3.96 11.77 4.13
N LYS A 144 4.08 12.87 3.38
CA LYS A 144 4.74 14.11 3.83
C LYS A 144 3.85 15.12 4.54
N SER A 145 2.55 14.87 4.59
CA SER A 145 1.58 15.76 5.22
C SER A 145 0.53 14.95 5.96
N VAL A 146 0.16 15.40 7.15
CA VAL A 146 -0.91 14.81 7.95
C VAL A 146 -1.92 15.90 8.28
N LEU A 147 -3.19 15.63 7.98
CA LEU A 147 -4.29 16.50 8.38
C LEU A 147 -5.08 15.83 9.50
N VAL A 148 -5.22 16.54 10.62
CA VAL A 148 -5.92 16.08 11.82
C VAL A 148 -7.23 16.83 11.95
N LYS A 149 -8.30 16.08 12.19
CA LYS A 149 -9.59 16.59 12.61
C LYS A 149 -9.69 16.47 14.13
N ASP A 150 -9.81 17.63 14.76
CA ASP A 150 -10.11 17.78 16.18
C ASP A 150 -11.58 17.40 16.47
N ALA A 151 -12.34 18.23 17.19
CA ALA A 151 -13.73 17.93 17.54
C ALA A 151 -14.62 17.81 16.28
N ALA A 152 -15.50 16.80 16.21
CA ALA A 152 -16.30 16.54 15.01
C ALA A 152 -17.09 17.78 14.55
N ASN A 153 -17.62 18.54 15.50
CA ASN A 153 -18.54 19.66 15.27
C ASN A 153 -17.86 21.02 15.03
N THR A 154 -16.53 21.07 14.92
CA THR A 154 -15.82 22.32 14.64
C THR A 154 -15.33 22.38 13.20
N PRO A 155 -15.38 23.55 12.54
CA PRO A 155 -14.87 23.76 11.18
C PRO A 155 -13.35 23.96 11.20
N THR A 156 -12.62 23.14 11.96
CA THR A 156 -11.17 23.28 12.15
C THR A 156 -10.44 21.99 11.81
N VAL A 157 -9.25 22.14 11.24
CA VAL A 157 -8.30 21.06 10.99
C VAL A 157 -6.89 21.54 11.33
N THR A 158 -5.99 20.61 11.62
CA THR A 158 -4.58 20.92 11.91
C THR A 158 -3.68 20.15 10.95
N LEU A 159 -2.87 20.87 10.17
CA LEU A 159 -1.89 20.33 9.24
C LEU A 159 -0.51 20.28 9.89
N PHE A 160 0.23 19.20 9.70
CA PHE A 160 1.65 19.15 10.04
C PHE A 160 2.42 18.24 9.08
N HIS A 161 3.75 18.41 9.05
CA HIS A 161 4.67 17.61 8.25
C HIS A 161 5.43 16.63 9.17
N PRO A 162 5.33 15.30 8.96
CA PRO A 162 5.94 14.31 9.84
C PRO A 162 7.46 14.15 9.64
N ASP A 163 8.04 14.67 8.56
CA ASP A 163 9.49 14.60 8.34
C ASP A 163 10.28 15.70 9.07
N ASP A 164 9.61 16.74 9.59
CA ASP A 164 10.28 17.88 10.19
C ASP A 164 10.78 17.56 11.61
N ASP A 165 12.07 17.84 11.87
CA ASP A 165 12.65 17.70 13.21
C ASP A 165 11.98 18.66 14.20
N THR A 166 11.61 19.86 13.73
CA THR A 166 10.82 20.85 14.46
C THR A 166 9.34 20.69 14.16
N PHE A 167 8.50 20.57 15.19
CA PHE A 167 7.07 20.46 15.02
C PHE A 167 6.41 21.85 14.86
N THR A 168 5.98 22.19 13.65
CA THR A 168 5.33 23.46 13.31
C THR A 168 3.94 23.22 12.68
N PRO A 169 2.89 22.96 13.49
CA PRO A 169 1.56 22.70 12.97
C PRO A 169 0.85 23.99 12.51
N THR A 170 0.05 23.88 11.46
CA THR A 170 -0.82 24.95 10.97
C THR A 170 -2.27 24.63 11.30
N ARG A 171 -2.91 25.47 12.13
CA ARG A 171 -4.35 25.36 12.41
C ARG A 171 -5.14 26.11 11.34
N ILE A 172 -5.97 25.39 10.61
CA ILE A 172 -6.82 25.93 9.54
C ILE A 172 -8.26 25.95 10.05
N THR A 173 -8.91 27.11 9.98
CA THR A 173 -10.34 27.27 10.28
C THR A 173 -11.08 27.56 8.98
N LEU A 174 -12.02 26.69 8.62
CA LEU A 174 -12.84 26.86 7.43
C LEU A 174 -13.76 28.07 7.64
N SER A 175 -13.90 28.91 6.62
CA SER A 175 -14.79 30.07 6.69
C SER A 175 -16.25 29.65 6.83
N ASP A 176 -17.02 30.30 7.72
CA ASP A 176 -18.46 30.10 7.88
C ASP A 176 -19.26 30.34 6.57
N GLN A 177 -18.66 31.00 5.57
CA GLN A 177 -19.27 31.19 4.24
C GLN A 177 -19.06 30.00 3.30
N SER A 178 -18.11 29.13 3.60
CA SER A 178 -17.71 28.01 2.75
C SER A 178 -18.53 26.75 2.96
N TYR A 179 -19.45 26.73 3.93
CA TYR A 179 -20.30 25.58 4.24
C TYR A 179 -21.67 26.06 4.77
N THR A 180 -22.63 25.15 4.85
CA THR A 180 -23.98 25.43 5.33
C THR A 180 -24.05 25.22 6.84
N LYS A 181 -23.94 26.29 7.63
CA LYS A 181 -23.98 26.21 9.09
C LYS A 181 -25.25 25.54 9.60
N ALA A 182 -25.11 24.60 10.53
CA ALA A 182 -26.24 23.92 11.14
C ALA A 182 -27.17 24.90 11.88
N ALA A 183 -28.49 24.72 11.72
CA ALA A 183 -29.48 25.45 12.50
C ALA A 183 -29.38 25.08 13.99
N ALA A 184 -29.79 25.98 14.87
CA ALA A 184 -29.74 25.76 16.32
C ALA A 184 -30.44 24.45 16.72
N GLY A 185 -29.74 23.59 17.46
CA GLY A 185 -30.24 22.30 17.93
C GLY A 185 -30.05 21.12 16.97
N LEU A 186 -29.57 21.35 15.75
CA LEU A 186 -29.18 20.26 14.83
C LEU A 186 -27.74 19.82 15.08
N SER A 187 -27.46 18.53 14.84
CA SER A 187 -26.09 18.00 14.85
C SER A 187 -25.28 18.59 13.71
N GLU A 188 -24.00 18.82 13.95
CA GLU A 188 -23.02 19.31 12.96
C GLU A 188 -21.74 18.50 13.09
N GLN A 189 -21.24 17.95 11.98
CA GLN A 189 -20.05 17.10 11.96
C GLN A 189 -19.24 17.28 10.67
N PHE A 190 -17.93 17.39 10.79
CA PHE A 190 -16.96 17.42 9.71
C PHE A 190 -16.06 16.20 9.79
N SER A 191 -15.88 15.52 8.66
CA SER A 191 -15.01 14.35 8.54
C SER A 191 -14.05 14.49 7.36
N LEU A 192 -12.82 14.03 7.55
CA LEU A 192 -11.80 13.96 6.50
C LEU A 192 -12.08 12.74 5.61
N VAL A 193 -12.01 12.90 4.30
CA VAL A 193 -12.25 11.80 3.34
C VAL A 193 -10.96 11.34 2.70
N SER A 194 -10.30 12.19 1.92
CA SER A 194 -9.07 11.82 1.19
C SER A 194 -8.29 13.04 0.72
N TRP A 195 -6.99 12.83 0.51
CA TRP A 195 -6.13 13.74 -0.24
C TRP A 195 -6.29 13.53 -1.75
N ASP A 196 -6.09 14.59 -2.53
CA ASP A 196 -5.85 14.48 -3.96
C ASP A 196 -4.46 13.87 -4.25
N ASP A 197 -4.24 13.47 -5.51
CA ASP A 197 -3.01 12.79 -5.95
C ASP A 197 -1.76 13.69 -5.84
N ASP A 198 -1.93 15.02 -5.96
CA ASP A 198 -0.84 16.01 -5.83
C ASP A 198 -0.55 16.41 -4.37
N ASN A 199 -1.27 15.87 -3.39
CA ASN A 199 -1.08 16.09 -1.95
C ASN A 199 -1.27 17.56 -1.52
N ARG A 200 -2.18 18.28 -2.16
CA ARG A 200 -2.49 19.69 -1.87
C ARG A 200 -3.93 19.90 -1.40
N TYR A 201 -4.89 19.25 -2.02
CA TYR A 201 -6.29 19.41 -1.71
C TYR A 201 -6.81 18.24 -0.89
N VAL A 202 -7.72 18.53 0.02
CA VAL A 202 -8.39 17.52 0.84
C VAL A 202 -9.88 17.61 0.62
N LEU A 203 -10.49 16.45 0.40
CA LEU A 203 -11.92 16.27 0.37
C LEU A 203 -12.44 16.08 1.79
N LEU A 204 -13.40 16.90 2.20
CA LEU A 204 -14.10 16.80 3.46
C LEU A 204 -15.59 16.56 3.22
N LYS A 205 -16.21 15.86 4.16
CA LYS A 205 -17.66 15.75 4.25
C LYS A 205 -18.14 16.54 5.45
N HIS A 206 -19.14 17.39 5.23
CA HIS A 206 -19.84 18.12 6.28
C HIS A 206 -21.28 17.59 6.37
N THR A 207 -21.69 17.15 7.54
CA THR A 207 -23.02 16.63 7.84
C THR A 207 -23.71 17.53 8.85
N TYR A 208 -24.87 18.07 8.50
CA TYR A 208 -25.69 18.91 9.37
C TYR A 208 -27.14 18.40 9.37
N GLY A 209 -27.67 18.11 10.57
CA GLY A 209 -28.91 17.34 10.69
C GLY A 209 -28.79 15.99 9.97
N SER A 210 -29.60 15.78 8.93
CA SER A 210 -29.56 14.59 8.06
C SER A 210 -28.99 14.87 6.67
N THR A 211 -28.48 16.09 6.44
CA THR A 211 -27.98 16.52 5.12
C THR A 211 -26.46 16.44 5.10
N GLU A 212 -25.92 16.05 3.95
CA GLU A 212 -24.48 15.99 3.71
C GLU A 212 -24.09 16.92 2.56
N GLU A 213 -22.95 17.58 2.70
CA GLU A 213 -22.30 18.35 1.65
C GLU A 213 -20.81 18.05 1.58
N TRP A 214 -20.25 18.18 0.38
CA TRP A 214 -18.87 17.84 0.07
C TRP A 214 -18.06 19.10 -0.19
N LEU A 215 -16.95 19.21 0.54
CA LEU A 215 -16.08 20.38 0.54
C LEU A 215 -14.69 19.99 0.02
N VAL A 216 -14.07 20.86 -0.78
CA VAL A 216 -12.67 20.75 -1.19
C VAL A 216 -11.88 21.86 -0.50
N LEU A 217 -10.96 21.47 0.39
CA LEU A 217 -10.03 22.38 1.07
C LEU A 217 -8.70 22.42 0.32
N ASP A 218 -8.21 23.61 -0.01
CA ASP A 218 -6.80 23.83 -0.35
C ASP A 218 -5.97 23.87 0.93
N THR A 219 -5.00 22.97 1.11
CA THR A 219 -4.15 22.97 2.31
C THR A 219 -3.00 23.96 2.22
N SER A 220 -2.89 24.70 1.11
CA SER A 220 -1.88 25.73 0.87
C SER A 220 -2.50 27.13 0.72
N GLY A 221 -1.64 28.15 0.63
CA GLY A 221 -2.06 29.53 0.37
C GLY A 221 -3.05 30.05 1.41
N ASP A 222 -4.15 30.64 0.95
CA ASP A 222 -5.20 31.22 1.80
C ASP A 222 -6.20 30.20 2.36
N HIS A 223 -5.95 28.90 2.14
CA HIS A 223 -6.80 27.80 2.60
C HIS A 223 -8.25 27.89 2.11
N ALA A 224 -8.44 28.23 0.83
CA ALA A 224 -9.75 28.35 0.21
C ALA A 224 -10.54 27.03 0.29
N VAL A 225 -11.84 27.13 0.50
CA VAL A 225 -12.76 25.99 0.59
C VAL A 225 -13.87 26.15 -0.43
N THR A 226 -14.05 25.13 -1.26
CA THR A 226 -15.12 25.04 -2.27
C THR A 226 -16.19 24.06 -1.81
N ASN A 227 -17.44 24.50 -1.69
CA ASN A 227 -18.57 23.62 -1.44
C ASN A 227 -19.16 23.10 -2.76
N VAL A 228 -18.79 21.87 -3.12
CA VAL A 228 -19.13 21.25 -4.41
C VAL A 228 -20.63 20.96 -4.48
N THR A 229 -21.22 20.43 -3.41
CA THR A 229 -22.65 20.11 -3.31
C THR A 229 -23.51 21.36 -3.55
N LYS A 230 -23.20 22.45 -2.86
CA LYS A 230 -23.96 23.70 -2.95
C LYS A 230 -23.74 24.42 -4.27
N ALA A 231 -22.50 24.46 -4.77
CA ALA A 231 -22.19 25.12 -6.04
C ALA A 231 -22.90 24.47 -7.24
N LEU A 232 -23.04 23.14 -7.23
CA LEU A 232 -23.69 22.39 -8.30
C LEU A 232 -25.19 22.13 -8.09
N GLY A 233 -25.69 22.28 -6.86
CA GLY A 233 -27.08 21.98 -6.52
C GLY A 233 -27.43 20.50 -6.63
N ILE A 234 -26.49 19.60 -6.29
CA ILE A 234 -26.65 18.14 -6.39
C ILE A 234 -26.38 17.46 -5.05
N THR A 235 -27.04 16.32 -4.81
CA THR A 235 -26.71 15.43 -3.68
C THR A 235 -25.69 14.40 -4.10
N ILE A 236 -24.57 14.35 -3.37
CA ILE A 236 -23.43 13.47 -3.63
C ILE A 236 -23.36 12.43 -2.52
N ARG A 237 -23.38 11.15 -2.91
CA ARG A 237 -23.25 10.01 -1.98
C ARG A 237 -21.79 9.67 -1.71
N SER A 238 -20.94 9.79 -2.71
CA SER A 238 -19.50 9.55 -2.62
C SER A 238 -18.76 10.41 -3.62
N ALA A 239 -17.55 10.84 -3.30
CA ALA A 239 -16.68 11.57 -4.20
C ALA A 239 -15.21 11.19 -3.99
N ALA A 240 -14.43 11.30 -5.06
CA ALA A 240 -12.98 11.15 -5.03
C ALA A 240 -12.34 12.04 -6.11
N PHE A 241 -11.16 12.57 -5.83
CA PHE A 241 -10.35 13.24 -6.85
C PHE A 241 -10.01 12.30 -7.99
N ARG A 242 -9.97 12.81 -9.21
CA ARG A 242 -9.45 12.07 -10.36
C ARG A 242 -7.93 11.92 -10.21
N ILE A 243 -7.42 10.70 -10.41
CA ILE A 243 -5.97 10.45 -10.39
C ILE A 243 -5.29 11.31 -11.46
N GLY A 244 -4.18 11.97 -11.11
CA GLY A 244 -3.47 12.89 -11.99
C GLY A 244 -4.22 14.17 -12.39
N ASN A 245 -5.37 14.49 -11.76
CA ASN A 245 -6.06 15.77 -11.99
C ASN A 245 -6.80 16.26 -10.74
N ASN A 246 -6.14 17.11 -9.96
CA ASN A 246 -6.69 17.73 -8.75
C ASN A 246 -7.83 18.74 -8.98
N ARG A 247 -8.14 19.08 -10.23
CA ARG A 247 -9.25 19.98 -10.60
C ARG A 247 -10.51 19.22 -10.99
N GLN A 248 -10.51 17.89 -10.88
CA GLN A 248 -11.65 17.07 -11.23
C GLN A 248 -11.99 16.08 -10.13
N LEU A 249 -13.29 15.87 -9.91
CA LEU A 249 -13.81 14.80 -9.05
C LEU A 249 -14.59 13.81 -9.90
N TYR A 250 -14.54 12.54 -9.52
CA TYR A 250 -15.62 11.61 -9.79
C TYR A 250 -16.57 11.61 -8.59
N VAL A 251 -17.87 11.61 -8.87
CA VAL A 251 -18.92 11.60 -7.84
C VAL A 251 -19.95 10.53 -8.14
N ILE A 252 -20.52 9.91 -7.11
CA ILE A 252 -21.77 9.17 -7.23
C ILE A 252 -22.91 10.05 -6.73
N THR A 253 -23.92 10.27 -7.56
CA THR A 253 -25.15 10.96 -7.16
C THR A 253 -26.02 10.08 -6.26
N GLN A 254 -27.03 10.66 -5.62
CA GLN A 254 -27.99 9.90 -4.82
C GLN A 254 -28.70 8.79 -5.64
N THR A 255 -28.87 8.98 -6.95
CA THR A 255 -29.48 8.01 -7.88
C THR A 255 -28.53 6.92 -8.36
N GLY A 256 -27.27 6.92 -7.92
CA GLY A 256 -26.29 5.90 -8.31
C GLY A 256 -25.65 6.13 -9.67
N GLU A 257 -25.61 7.38 -10.14
CA GLU A 257 -24.89 7.74 -11.36
C GLU A 257 -23.47 8.19 -11.02
N VAL A 258 -22.47 7.65 -11.71
CA VAL A 258 -21.11 8.19 -11.67
C VAL A 258 -21.03 9.34 -12.65
N ARG A 259 -20.59 10.51 -12.20
CA ARG A 259 -20.39 11.70 -13.02
C ARG A 259 -19.02 12.33 -12.74
N ARG A 260 -18.52 13.11 -13.71
CA ARG A 260 -17.31 13.91 -13.54
C ARG A 260 -17.68 15.36 -13.24
N VAL A 261 -17.04 15.93 -12.24
CA VAL A 261 -17.16 17.34 -11.83
C VAL A 261 -15.87 18.06 -12.17
N ASP A 262 -15.98 19.23 -12.78
CA ASP A 262 -14.86 20.14 -13.01
C ASP A 262 -14.88 21.26 -11.95
N LEU A 263 -13.85 21.30 -11.11
CA LEU A 263 -13.71 22.22 -9.99
C LEU A 263 -13.23 23.62 -10.41
N ALA A 264 -12.91 23.86 -11.68
CA ALA A 264 -12.57 25.21 -12.15
C ALA A 264 -13.81 25.94 -12.64
N SER A 265 -14.58 25.25 -13.48
CA SER A 265 -15.79 25.77 -14.12
C SER A 265 -17.06 25.53 -13.29
N MET A 266 -16.99 24.72 -12.23
CA MET A 266 -18.15 24.23 -11.48
C MET A 266 -19.20 23.62 -12.39
N THR A 267 -18.77 22.72 -13.28
CA THR A 267 -19.67 22.00 -14.19
C THR A 267 -19.68 20.51 -13.87
N ILE A 268 -20.77 19.85 -14.27
CA ILE A 268 -20.94 18.40 -14.10
C ILE A 268 -21.29 17.76 -15.45
N SER A 269 -20.68 16.61 -15.72
CA SER A 269 -20.96 15.83 -16.92
C SER A 269 -22.35 15.15 -16.89
N GLY A 270 -22.75 14.60 -18.02
CA GLY A 270 -23.75 13.53 -18.05
C GLY A 270 -23.26 12.27 -17.30
N PRO A 271 -24.16 11.29 -17.05
CA PRO A 271 -23.80 10.02 -16.43
C PRO A 271 -22.75 9.27 -17.25
N LEU A 272 -21.65 8.88 -16.60
CA LEU A 272 -20.62 7.99 -17.15
C LEU A 272 -21.00 6.53 -16.92
N LEU A 273 -21.58 6.25 -15.75
CA LEU A 273 -22.11 4.95 -15.35
C LEU A 273 -23.41 5.16 -14.57
N THR A 274 -24.30 4.18 -14.59
CA THR A 274 -25.58 4.20 -13.87
C THR A 274 -25.74 2.94 -13.03
N GLY A 275 -26.56 3.01 -11.98
CA GLY A 275 -26.79 1.87 -11.08
C GLY A 275 -25.53 1.44 -10.32
N ILE A 276 -24.61 2.37 -10.05
CA ILE A 276 -23.34 2.09 -9.37
C ILE A 276 -23.50 2.28 -7.87
N SER A 277 -22.97 1.34 -7.08
CA SER A 277 -22.89 1.42 -5.62
C SER A 277 -21.55 2.05 -5.18
N GLU A 278 -20.45 1.61 -5.78
CA GLU A 278 -19.07 2.03 -5.49
C GLU A 278 -18.28 2.21 -6.81
N PHE A 279 -17.34 3.16 -6.82
CA PHE A 279 -16.31 3.26 -7.84
C PHE A 279 -14.93 3.39 -7.21
N SER A 280 -13.89 3.03 -7.96
CA SER A 280 -12.50 3.34 -7.66
C SER A 280 -11.76 3.67 -8.96
N GLN A 281 -10.47 3.97 -8.89
CA GLN A 281 -9.63 4.26 -10.05
C GLN A 281 -8.42 3.34 -10.06
N TYR A 282 -8.15 2.74 -11.21
CA TYR A 282 -6.93 1.97 -11.46
C TYR A 282 -5.76 2.90 -11.79
N ASP A 283 -6.01 3.83 -12.71
CA ASP A 283 -5.10 4.88 -13.15
C ASP A 283 -5.92 6.12 -13.56
N ALA A 284 -5.25 7.16 -14.04
CA ALA A 284 -5.89 8.41 -14.48
C ALA A 284 -6.92 8.23 -15.62
N SER A 285 -6.91 7.09 -16.31
CA SER A 285 -7.73 6.79 -17.47
C SER A 285 -8.75 5.68 -17.25
N THR A 286 -8.77 5.01 -16.10
CA THR A 286 -9.58 3.81 -15.90
C THR A 286 -10.32 3.86 -14.57
N LEU A 287 -11.64 3.96 -14.66
CA LEU A 287 -12.55 3.90 -13.52
C LEU A 287 -13.04 2.47 -13.33
N THR A 288 -12.93 1.91 -12.13
CA THR A 288 -13.55 0.63 -11.77
C THR A 288 -14.89 0.87 -11.10
N TYR A 289 -15.82 -0.07 -11.21
CA TYR A 289 -17.14 0.04 -10.61
C TYR A 289 -17.63 -1.27 -10.00
N VAL A 290 -18.52 -1.11 -9.03
CA VAL A 290 -19.40 -2.15 -8.48
C VAL A 290 -20.83 -1.66 -8.66
N THR A 291 -21.72 -2.48 -9.22
CA THR A 291 -23.13 -2.10 -9.36
C THR A 291 -23.86 -2.21 -8.02
N ALA A 292 -24.94 -1.44 -7.87
CA ALA A 292 -25.97 -1.74 -6.88
C ALA A 292 -26.68 -3.05 -7.25
N LEU A 293 -27.41 -3.64 -6.29
CA LEU A 293 -28.25 -4.81 -6.56
C LEU A 293 -29.35 -4.44 -7.55
N ASP A 294 -29.36 -5.08 -8.71
CA ASP A 294 -30.47 -4.99 -9.63
C ASP A 294 -31.62 -5.87 -9.14
N GLN A 295 -32.68 -5.25 -8.63
CA GLN A 295 -33.78 -5.95 -7.96
C GLN A 295 -34.54 -6.95 -8.86
N PRO A 296 -34.83 -6.65 -10.14
CA PRO A 296 -35.50 -7.58 -11.04
C PRO A 296 -34.65 -8.81 -11.39
N THR A 297 -33.37 -8.62 -11.71
CA THR A 297 -32.51 -9.75 -12.13
C THR A 297 -31.81 -10.46 -10.97
N LYS A 298 -31.79 -9.84 -9.78
CA LYS A 298 -31.04 -10.31 -8.60
C LYS A 298 -29.56 -10.49 -8.93
N THR A 299 -28.97 -9.47 -9.54
CA THR A 299 -27.55 -9.48 -9.91
C THR A 299 -26.79 -8.26 -9.42
N ARG A 300 -25.48 -8.47 -9.21
CA ARG A 300 -24.49 -7.40 -9.08
C ARG A 300 -23.30 -7.72 -9.97
N SER A 301 -22.66 -6.69 -10.50
CA SER A 301 -21.52 -6.81 -11.39
C SER A 301 -20.37 -5.92 -10.96
N VAL A 302 -19.17 -6.32 -11.38
CA VAL A 302 -17.95 -5.52 -11.29
C VAL A 302 -17.36 -5.33 -12.68
N GLY A 303 -16.75 -4.18 -12.91
CA GLY A 303 -16.17 -3.87 -14.22
C GLY A 303 -15.39 -2.57 -14.22
N TYR A 304 -15.04 -2.11 -15.42
CA TYR A 304 -14.34 -0.84 -15.59
C TYR A 304 -14.82 -0.05 -16.83
N LEU A 305 -14.56 1.24 -16.81
CA LEU A 305 -14.77 2.18 -17.90
C LEU A 305 -13.46 2.92 -18.16
N THR A 306 -12.97 2.84 -19.39
CA THR A 306 -11.81 3.64 -19.82
C THR A 306 -12.25 5.04 -20.26
N ASP A 307 -11.43 6.05 -19.98
CA ASP A 307 -11.73 7.46 -20.28
C ASP A 307 -11.92 7.65 -21.80
N GLY A 308 -12.97 8.38 -22.17
CA GLY A 308 -13.39 8.56 -23.55
C GLY A 308 -14.13 7.38 -24.19
N ALA A 309 -14.18 6.20 -23.56
CA ALA A 309 -14.95 5.07 -24.06
C ALA A 309 -16.46 5.29 -23.91
N ARG A 310 -17.24 4.72 -24.83
CA ARG A 310 -18.71 4.87 -24.85
C ARG A 310 -19.43 3.92 -23.91
N THR A 311 -18.86 2.74 -23.68
CA THR A 311 -19.48 1.68 -22.89
C THR A 311 -18.50 1.08 -21.88
N PRO A 312 -18.96 0.72 -20.67
CA PRO A 312 -18.16 -0.03 -19.72
C PRO A 312 -17.97 -1.49 -20.18
N LEU A 313 -16.95 -2.13 -19.61
CA LEU A 313 -16.70 -3.55 -19.74
C LEU A 313 -16.94 -4.23 -18.39
N THR A 314 -17.91 -5.15 -18.36
CA THR A 314 -18.18 -5.99 -17.20
C THR A 314 -17.15 -7.10 -17.12
N VAL A 315 -16.45 -7.18 -15.99
CA VAL A 315 -15.46 -8.23 -15.71
C VAL A 315 -16.14 -9.49 -15.18
N LYS A 316 -17.09 -9.34 -14.27
CA LYS A 316 -17.82 -10.46 -13.67
C LYS A 316 -19.19 -10.04 -13.16
N THR A 317 -20.15 -10.96 -13.23
CA THR A 317 -21.52 -10.81 -12.70
C THR A 317 -21.83 -11.95 -11.74
N TYR A 318 -22.51 -11.62 -10.66
CA TYR A 318 -22.95 -12.55 -9.62
C TYR A 318 -24.47 -12.54 -9.52
N THR A 319 -25.08 -13.72 -9.36
CA THR A 319 -26.43 -13.84 -8.80
C THR A 319 -26.36 -13.58 -7.30
N ASP A 320 -27.22 -12.71 -6.81
CA ASP A 320 -26.98 -12.01 -5.55
C ASP A 320 -28.28 -11.52 -4.89
N ASP A 321 -28.29 -11.48 -3.56
CA ASP A 321 -29.38 -10.93 -2.74
C ASP A 321 -29.04 -9.56 -2.12
N GLY A 322 -27.81 -9.07 -2.35
CA GLY A 322 -27.31 -7.80 -1.83
C GLY A 322 -26.70 -7.87 -0.43
N VAL A 323 -26.65 -9.05 0.19
CA VAL A 323 -26.13 -9.21 1.56
C VAL A 323 -24.62 -9.40 1.58
N ALA A 324 -24.07 -10.16 0.63
CA ALA A 324 -22.63 -10.40 0.56
C ALA A 324 -21.86 -9.08 0.28
N PRO A 325 -20.68 -8.85 0.88
CA PRO A 325 -19.82 -7.77 0.42
C PRO A 325 -19.33 -8.07 -1.01
N LEU A 326 -19.30 -7.05 -1.86
CA LEU A 326 -18.76 -7.10 -3.22
C LEU A 326 -17.81 -5.92 -3.41
N SER A 327 -16.59 -6.17 -3.87
CA SER A 327 -15.56 -5.16 -4.07
C SER A 327 -14.71 -5.49 -5.29
N PHE A 328 -14.16 -4.46 -5.92
CA PHE A 328 -13.33 -4.62 -7.10
C PHE A 328 -12.19 -3.61 -7.15
N ALA A 329 -10.97 -4.12 -7.28
CA ALA A 329 -9.77 -3.32 -7.43
C ALA A 329 -8.92 -3.84 -8.58
N ILE A 330 -8.20 -2.91 -9.21
CA ILE A 330 -7.19 -3.20 -10.22
C ILE A 330 -5.93 -2.45 -9.83
N ALA A 331 -4.77 -3.07 -10.00
CA ALA A 331 -3.48 -2.41 -9.83
C ALA A 331 -2.42 -3.05 -10.72
N ARG A 332 -1.23 -2.43 -10.74
CA ARG A 332 -0.10 -2.89 -11.55
C ARG A 332 1.12 -3.10 -10.68
N TYR A 333 1.69 -4.30 -10.73
CA TYR A 333 2.95 -4.66 -10.10
C TYR A 333 3.93 -5.17 -11.16
N TYR A 334 5.14 -4.58 -11.25
CA TYR A 334 6.18 -4.94 -12.24
C TYR A 334 5.65 -5.18 -13.66
N ASN A 335 4.93 -4.20 -14.21
CA ASN A 335 4.30 -4.22 -15.54
C ASN A 335 3.15 -5.20 -15.75
N VAL A 336 2.81 -6.05 -14.78
CA VAL A 336 1.68 -6.96 -14.85
C VAL A 336 0.47 -6.31 -14.17
N THR A 337 -0.67 -6.28 -14.87
CA THR A 337 -1.93 -5.80 -14.31
C THR A 337 -2.65 -6.94 -13.60
N TYR A 338 -3.09 -6.67 -12.39
CA TYR A 338 -3.82 -7.56 -11.52
C TYR A 338 -5.20 -7.02 -11.23
N THR A 339 -6.15 -7.92 -11.07
CA THR A 339 -7.52 -7.66 -10.65
C THR A 339 -7.77 -8.43 -9.35
N ALA A 340 -8.47 -7.81 -8.40
CA ALA A 340 -8.91 -8.43 -7.16
C ALA A 340 -10.42 -8.23 -7.02
N ILE A 341 -11.19 -9.32 -7.00
CA ILE A 341 -12.64 -9.30 -6.79
C ILE A 341 -12.93 -9.96 -5.45
N GLY A 342 -13.39 -9.17 -4.48
CA GLY A 342 -13.90 -9.69 -3.22
C GLY A 342 -15.39 -9.95 -3.33
N TYR A 343 -15.82 -11.20 -3.09
CA TYR A 343 -17.23 -11.57 -3.05
C TYR A 343 -17.50 -12.53 -1.90
N GLY A 344 -18.40 -12.14 -1.00
CA GLY A 344 -18.71 -12.91 0.20
C GLY A 344 -17.48 -13.09 1.09
N ASP A 345 -17.08 -14.34 1.30
CA ASP A 345 -15.97 -14.75 2.19
C ASP A 345 -14.68 -15.09 1.41
N SER A 346 -14.53 -14.58 0.18
CA SER A 346 -13.35 -14.84 -0.64
C SER A 346 -12.92 -13.66 -1.51
N VAL A 347 -11.62 -13.63 -1.85
CA VAL A 347 -11.07 -12.71 -2.86
C VAL A 347 -10.39 -13.50 -3.97
N GLU A 348 -10.82 -13.29 -5.20
CA GLU A 348 -10.21 -13.85 -6.40
C GLU A 348 -9.19 -12.87 -6.99
N ILE A 349 -7.97 -13.34 -7.25
CA ILE A 349 -6.90 -12.57 -7.86
C ILE A 349 -6.61 -13.15 -9.24
N SER A 350 -6.67 -12.30 -10.27
CA SER A 350 -6.32 -12.67 -11.63
C SER A 350 -5.39 -11.64 -12.26
N SER A 351 -4.61 -12.07 -13.27
CA SER A 351 -3.72 -11.20 -14.03
C SER A 351 -4.06 -11.21 -15.52
N GLY A 352 -3.85 -10.10 -16.21
CA GLY A 352 -4.09 -10.02 -17.64
C GLY A 352 -4.07 -8.59 -18.15
N ASN A 353 -4.08 -8.45 -19.47
CA ASN A 353 -4.16 -7.13 -20.10
C ASN A 353 -5.61 -6.66 -20.12
N LEU A 354 -5.82 -5.38 -19.84
CA LEU A 354 -7.12 -4.74 -19.91
C LEU A 354 -7.25 -4.04 -21.27
N PRO A 355 -8.12 -4.51 -22.18
CA PRO A 355 -8.44 -3.73 -23.38
C PRO A 355 -9.19 -2.44 -22.99
N ALA A 356 -9.28 -1.48 -23.92
CA ALA A 356 -10.22 -0.37 -23.75
C ALA A 356 -11.65 -0.94 -23.62
N SER A 357 -12.46 -0.33 -22.75
CA SER A 357 -13.72 -0.92 -22.29
C SER A 357 -14.78 -1.06 -23.39
N ASP A 358 -14.65 -0.33 -24.50
CA ASP A 358 -15.53 -0.39 -25.67
C ASP A 358 -14.85 -0.93 -26.93
N SER A 359 -13.64 -1.49 -26.82
CA SER A 359 -12.87 -1.93 -28.00
C SER A 359 -13.41 -3.19 -28.68
N GLY A 360 -14.32 -3.93 -28.03
CA GLY A 360 -14.80 -5.23 -28.48
C GLY A 360 -13.77 -6.38 -28.37
N SER A 361 -12.55 -6.08 -27.92
CA SER A 361 -11.52 -7.10 -27.68
C SER A 361 -11.90 -7.95 -26.46
N PRO A 362 -11.68 -9.28 -26.49
CA PRO A 362 -12.00 -10.13 -25.36
C PRO A 362 -11.10 -9.81 -24.16
N LEU A 363 -11.71 -9.70 -22.96
CA LEU A 363 -10.97 -9.68 -21.71
C LEU A 363 -10.51 -11.10 -21.36
N VAL A 364 -9.20 -11.32 -21.32
CA VAL A 364 -8.61 -12.61 -20.95
C VAL A 364 -7.80 -12.45 -19.67
N LEU A 365 -8.36 -12.94 -18.57
CA LEU A 365 -7.72 -12.96 -17.25
C LEU A 365 -7.28 -14.38 -16.90
N LYS A 366 -6.05 -14.51 -16.40
CA LYS A 366 -5.49 -15.76 -15.88
C LYS A 366 -5.62 -15.78 -14.35
N PRO A 367 -6.21 -16.83 -13.76
CA PRO A 367 -6.24 -16.98 -12.31
C PRO A 367 -4.81 -16.96 -11.74
N VAL A 368 -4.63 -16.22 -10.64
CA VAL A 368 -3.35 -16.17 -9.89
C VAL A 368 -3.53 -16.86 -8.55
N ALA A 369 -4.53 -16.47 -7.77
CA ALA A 369 -4.81 -17.04 -6.46
C ALA A 369 -6.25 -16.75 -6.03
N THR A 370 -6.72 -17.52 -5.04
CA THR A 370 -7.95 -17.22 -4.30
C THR A 370 -7.58 -17.14 -2.83
N ILE A 371 -7.97 -16.05 -2.18
CA ILE A 371 -7.88 -15.89 -0.73
C ILE A 371 -9.21 -16.33 -0.12
N PRO A 372 -9.27 -17.47 0.58
CA PRO A 372 -10.49 -17.91 1.26
C PRO A 372 -10.57 -17.34 2.68
N GLN A 373 -11.76 -17.44 3.29
CA GLN A 373 -11.98 -17.13 4.71
C GLN A 373 -11.57 -15.70 5.07
N VAL A 374 -12.01 -14.75 4.25
CA VAL A 374 -11.66 -13.34 4.45
C VAL A 374 -12.54 -12.64 5.48
N GLY A 375 -13.63 -13.26 5.92
CA GLY A 375 -14.67 -12.68 6.74
C GLY A 375 -15.49 -11.63 5.99
N SER A 376 -16.18 -10.77 6.74
CA SER A 376 -16.85 -9.60 6.17
C SER A 376 -15.79 -8.54 5.84
N ALA A 377 -15.32 -8.55 4.59
CA ALA A 377 -14.32 -7.60 4.12
C ALA A 377 -14.86 -6.16 4.17
N LYS A 378 -14.19 -5.30 4.95
CA LYS A 378 -14.41 -3.83 4.92
C LYS A 378 -13.77 -3.19 3.70
N ARG A 379 -12.64 -3.75 3.26
CA ARG A 379 -11.91 -3.26 2.09
C ARG A 379 -11.12 -4.38 1.44
N VAL A 380 -11.13 -4.37 0.11
CA VAL A 380 -10.21 -5.14 -0.74
C VAL A 380 -9.47 -4.14 -1.62
N GLY A 381 -8.16 -4.28 -1.72
CA GLY A 381 -7.36 -3.37 -2.52
C GLY A 381 -5.91 -3.82 -2.62
N PHE A 382 -5.05 -2.89 -2.99
CA PHE A 382 -3.62 -3.12 -3.11
C PHE A 382 -2.85 -2.19 -2.15
N SER A 383 -1.69 -2.64 -1.67
CA SER A 383 -0.78 -1.80 -0.90
C SER A 383 -0.42 -0.53 -1.67
N PRO A 384 -0.13 0.59 -0.98
CA PRO A 384 0.16 1.86 -1.64
C PRO A 384 1.43 1.79 -2.50
N LYS A 385 1.55 2.74 -3.43
CA LYS A 385 2.64 2.88 -4.41
C LYS A 385 2.73 1.68 -5.36
N ASP A 386 3.57 0.70 -5.07
CA ASP A 386 3.91 -0.35 -6.03
C ASP A 386 2.84 -1.45 -6.16
N ALA A 387 1.82 -1.46 -5.29
CA ALA A 387 0.75 -2.45 -5.33
C ALA A 387 1.22 -3.92 -5.24
N ARG A 388 2.35 -4.16 -4.55
CA ARG A 388 2.92 -5.50 -4.33
C ARG A 388 1.96 -6.46 -3.63
N PHE A 389 1.19 -5.97 -2.66
CA PHE A 389 0.30 -6.81 -1.85
C PHE A 389 -1.14 -6.56 -2.26
N VAL A 390 -1.88 -7.63 -2.58
CA VAL A 390 -3.34 -7.59 -2.47
C VAL A 390 -3.67 -7.69 -1.00
N TYR A 391 -4.49 -6.77 -0.48
CA TYR A 391 -4.89 -6.81 0.93
C TYR A 391 -6.41 -6.81 1.10
N VAL A 392 -6.83 -7.47 2.17
CA VAL A 392 -8.19 -7.45 2.68
C VAL A 392 -8.15 -6.98 4.12
N SER A 393 -8.92 -5.96 4.48
CA SER A 393 -9.09 -5.54 5.87
C SER A 393 -10.50 -5.87 6.35
N THR A 394 -10.59 -6.44 7.55
CA THR A 394 -11.82 -6.64 8.31
C THR A 394 -11.73 -5.89 9.64
N ASP A 395 -12.74 -6.06 10.49
CA ASP A 395 -12.74 -5.58 11.87
C ASP A 395 -11.66 -6.27 12.71
N GLN A 396 -11.31 -7.52 12.42
CA GLN A 396 -10.47 -8.34 13.31
C GLN A 396 -9.11 -8.68 12.69
N SER A 397 -8.95 -8.49 11.38
CA SER A 397 -7.75 -8.91 10.68
C SER A 397 -7.43 -8.09 9.43
N ALA A 398 -6.15 -8.10 9.07
CA ALA A 398 -5.68 -7.83 7.73
C ALA A 398 -5.16 -9.13 7.11
N ILE A 399 -5.46 -9.35 5.85
CA ILE A 399 -4.95 -10.46 5.07
C ILE A 399 -4.17 -9.88 3.90
N THR A 400 -2.96 -10.34 3.65
CA THR A 400 -2.13 -9.88 2.53
C THR A 400 -1.69 -11.06 1.68
N TYR A 401 -1.73 -10.88 0.37
CA TYR A 401 -1.16 -11.79 -0.60
C TYR A 401 -0.03 -11.08 -1.36
N ASP A 402 1.19 -11.54 -1.17
CA ASP A 402 2.38 -11.03 -1.84
C ASP A 402 2.41 -11.54 -3.29
N LEU A 403 2.24 -10.64 -4.26
CA LEU A 403 2.25 -10.98 -5.68
C LEU A 403 3.62 -11.45 -6.18
N GLU A 404 4.71 -11.04 -5.53
CA GLU A 404 6.07 -11.44 -5.88
C GLU A 404 6.41 -12.82 -5.34
N LEU A 405 6.12 -13.04 -4.06
CA LEU A 405 6.48 -14.29 -3.38
C LEU A 405 5.38 -15.36 -3.45
N GLN A 406 4.19 -14.98 -3.95
CA GLN A 406 2.99 -15.82 -4.01
C GLN A 406 2.62 -16.39 -2.64
N ALA A 407 2.75 -15.56 -1.60
CA ALA A 407 2.60 -15.95 -0.20
C ALA A 407 1.40 -15.23 0.43
N LEU A 408 0.59 -16.00 1.15
CA LEU A 408 -0.56 -15.50 1.90
C LEU A 408 -0.21 -15.35 3.38
N SER A 409 -0.55 -14.20 3.96
CA SER A 409 -0.35 -13.90 5.37
C SER A 409 -1.63 -13.37 6.00
N ARG A 410 -1.86 -13.71 7.27
CA ARG A 410 -3.02 -13.25 8.04
C ARG A 410 -2.53 -12.61 9.33
N VAL A 411 -2.95 -11.37 9.54
CA VAL A 411 -2.64 -10.56 10.71
C VAL A 411 -3.91 -10.38 11.51
N THR A 412 -3.94 -10.86 12.74
CA THR A 412 -5.07 -10.62 13.67
C THR A 412 -4.76 -9.38 14.48
N PHE A 413 -5.70 -8.45 14.55
CA PHE A 413 -5.56 -7.24 15.34
C PHE A 413 -5.78 -7.53 16.83
N ALA A 414 -5.10 -6.77 17.68
CA ALA A 414 -5.30 -6.85 19.13
C ALA A 414 -6.70 -6.41 19.57
N ALA A 415 -7.36 -5.55 18.77
CA ALA A 415 -8.70 -5.05 19.02
C ALA A 415 -9.49 -4.89 17.71
N ALA A 416 -10.82 -4.86 17.83
CA ALA A 416 -11.71 -4.63 16.70
C ALA A 416 -11.49 -3.23 16.09
N GLN A 417 -11.34 -3.17 14.77
CA GLN A 417 -11.09 -1.95 14.02
C GLN A 417 -12.39 -1.36 13.49
N SER A 418 -12.66 -0.09 13.79
CA SER A 418 -13.82 0.62 13.25
C SER A 418 -13.61 1.12 11.81
N ARG A 419 -12.37 1.10 11.32
CA ARG A 419 -11.95 1.61 9.99
C ARG A 419 -10.97 0.64 9.33
N PRO A 420 -10.77 0.70 7.99
CA PRO A 420 -9.70 -0.05 7.32
C PRO A 420 -8.32 0.31 7.89
N VAL A 421 -7.34 -0.57 7.66
CA VAL A 421 -5.95 -0.35 8.10
C VAL A 421 -5.36 0.93 7.51
N ALA A 422 -4.58 1.64 8.32
CA ALA A 422 -3.81 2.79 7.87
C ALA A 422 -2.44 2.30 7.42
N TRP A 423 -2.21 2.27 6.11
CA TRP A 423 -0.87 2.06 5.56
C TRP A 423 0.02 3.23 5.94
N LEU A 424 1.21 2.91 6.47
CA LEU A 424 2.20 3.87 6.93
C LEU A 424 3.32 4.07 5.90
N ASP A 425 3.58 3.02 5.13
CA ASP A 425 4.41 3.01 3.94
C ASP A 425 3.96 1.84 3.03
N MET A 426 4.86 1.31 2.21
CA MET A 426 4.59 0.22 1.27
C MET A 426 4.53 -1.18 1.92
N PHE A 427 5.07 -1.32 3.14
CA PHE A 427 5.27 -2.61 3.82
C PHE A 427 4.69 -2.65 5.23
N HIS A 428 4.33 -1.50 5.80
CA HIS A 428 3.79 -1.40 7.14
C HIS A 428 2.43 -0.75 7.13
N PHE A 429 1.59 -1.24 8.03
CA PHE A 429 0.35 -0.58 8.40
C PHE A 429 0.22 -0.58 9.91
N ALA A 430 -0.67 0.24 10.43
CA ALA A 430 -1.04 0.21 11.83
C ALA A 430 -2.52 -0.03 12.01
N ASP A 431 -2.83 -0.65 13.14
CA ASP A 431 -4.17 -0.65 13.67
C ASP A 431 -4.48 0.67 14.39
N THR A 432 -5.76 0.90 14.69
CA THR A 432 -6.20 2.09 15.41
C THR A 432 -5.70 2.15 16.85
N SER A 433 -5.23 1.05 17.43
CA SER A 433 -4.66 1.03 18.79
C SER A 433 -3.18 1.41 18.82
N GLY A 434 -2.61 1.85 17.67
CA GLY A 434 -1.22 2.28 17.56
C GLY A 434 -0.22 1.13 17.50
N VAL A 435 -0.67 -0.09 17.22
CA VAL A 435 0.22 -1.23 16.95
C VAL A 435 0.68 -1.15 15.50
N LEU A 436 1.99 -1.13 15.32
CA LEU A 436 2.66 -1.21 14.02
C LEU A 436 2.76 -2.67 13.61
N TYR A 437 2.38 -3.00 12.38
CA TYR A 437 2.52 -4.32 11.79
C TYR A 437 3.31 -4.22 10.48
N GLU A 438 4.14 -5.22 10.21
CA GLU A 438 4.54 -5.51 8.83
C GLU A 438 3.38 -6.14 8.06
N PHE A 439 3.43 -6.08 6.74
CA PHE A 439 2.39 -6.57 5.83
C PHE A 439 1.99 -8.02 6.10
N ASP A 440 2.91 -8.86 6.57
CA ASP A 440 2.68 -10.27 6.86
C ASP A 440 2.43 -10.57 8.34
N GLY A 441 2.38 -9.54 9.19
CA GLY A 441 2.15 -9.66 10.63
C GLY A 441 3.36 -10.12 11.43
N ALA A 442 4.47 -10.42 10.76
CA ALA A 442 5.75 -10.57 11.45
C ALA A 442 6.15 -9.22 12.07
N ASN A 443 6.96 -9.26 13.12
CA ASN A 443 7.55 -8.07 13.74
C ASN A 443 6.54 -6.98 14.15
N HIS A 444 5.34 -7.33 14.59
CA HIS A 444 4.41 -6.33 15.12
C HIS A 444 4.92 -5.75 16.45
N GLN A 445 4.72 -4.45 16.66
CA GLN A 445 5.26 -3.73 17.80
C GLN A 445 4.25 -2.70 18.31
N VAL A 446 4.09 -2.64 19.64
CA VAL A 446 3.49 -1.47 20.29
C VAL A 446 4.56 -0.38 20.34
N VAL A 447 4.35 0.70 19.60
CA VAL A 447 5.25 1.88 19.57
C VAL A 447 4.81 2.93 20.58
N ILE A 448 3.51 3.24 20.62
CA ILE A 448 2.89 4.19 21.55
C ILE A 448 1.83 3.43 22.38
N PRO A 449 2.13 3.05 23.63
CA PRO A 449 1.18 2.39 24.50
C PRO A 449 -0.04 3.28 24.81
N GLY A 450 -1.23 2.70 24.84
CA GLY A 450 -2.47 3.42 25.20
C GLY A 450 -2.93 4.44 24.16
N ALA A 451 -2.58 4.24 22.88
CA ALA A 451 -2.99 5.15 21.83
C ALA A 451 -4.52 5.15 21.62
N LEU A 452 -5.06 6.32 21.27
CA LEU A 452 -6.43 6.52 20.84
C LEU A 452 -6.65 5.93 19.45
N ALA A 453 -7.91 5.58 19.16
CA ALA A 453 -8.37 4.99 17.90
C ALA A 453 -8.34 5.96 16.68
N VAL A 454 -7.19 6.56 16.41
CA VAL A 454 -6.94 7.56 15.36
C VAL A 454 -5.74 7.09 14.53
N SER A 455 -5.84 7.20 13.21
CA SER A 455 -4.82 6.72 12.28
C SER A 455 -3.44 7.34 12.59
N PRO A 456 -2.42 6.54 12.93
CA PRO A 456 -1.07 7.04 13.14
C PRO A 456 -0.40 7.41 11.81
N ALA A 457 0.79 8.03 11.91
CA ALA A 457 1.61 8.35 10.73
C ALA A 457 3.06 7.97 10.97
N LEU A 458 3.74 7.55 9.91
CA LEU A 458 5.18 7.32 9.89
C LEU A 458 5.79 8.38 8.96
N SER A 459 6.86 9.03 9.40
CA SER A 459 7.59 9.95 8.54
C SER A 459 8.18 9.18 7.33
N PRO A 460 8.17 9.72 6.11
CA PRO A 460 8.71 9.08 4.91
C PRO A 460 10.13 8.49 5.06
N ASN A 461 10.99 9.15 5.84
CA ASN A 461 12.34 8.65 6.15
C ASN A 461 12.37 7.54 7.23
N GLY A 462 11.23 7.19 7.83
CA GLY A 462 11.08 6.23 8.92
C GLY A 462 11.64 6.69 10.26
N LYS A 463 11.95 7.98 10.41
CA LYS A 463 12.57 8.57 11.61
C LYS A 463 11.59 8.74 12.76
N TYR A 464 10.36 9.18 12.50
CA TYR A 464 9.38 9.50 13.51
C TYR A 464 8.08 8.72 13.30
N PHE A 465 7.58 8.14 14.39
CA PHE A 465 6.25 7.56 14.45
C PHE A 465 5.34 8.47 15.27
N TYR A 466 4.24 8.91 14.67
CA TYR A 466 3.26 9.81 15.27
C TYR A 466 2.02 9.03 15.67
N GLY A 467 1.50 9.36 16.84
CA GLY A 467 0.25 8.81 17.33
C GLY A 467 -0.39 9.72 18.35
N TYR A 468 -1.46 9.22 18.94
CA TYR A 468 -2.38 10.03 19.70
C TYR A 468 -2.69 9.34 21.01
N VAL A 469 -2.58 10.02 22.14
CA VAL A 469 -2.82 9.44 23.48
C VAL A 469 -3.87 10.24 24.23
N PRO A 470 -4.61 9.63 25.18
CA PRO A 470 -5.46 10.37 26.10
C PRO A 470 -4.65 11.40 26.91
N SER A 471 -5.23 12.56 27.20
CA SER A 471 -4.67 13.55 28.12
C SER A 471 -5.74 14.04 29.10
N ALA A 472 -5.33 14.68 30.19
CA ALA A 472 -6.28 15.21 31.18
C ALA A 472 -7.29 16.21 30.60
N SER A 473 -6.94 16.86 29.49
CA SER A 473 -7.76 17.84 28.77
C SER A 473 -8.37 17.32 27.47
N GLY A 474 -8.30 16.01 27.20
CA GLY A 474 -8.81 15.40 25.97
C GLY A 474 -7.80 14.42 25.36
N ALA A 475 -7.08 14.89 24.35
CA ALA A 475 -6.11 14.09 23.62
C ALA A 475 -4.82 14.86 23.33
N GLN A 476 -3.73 14.14 23.14
CA GLN A 476 -2.42 14.69 22.82
C GLN A 476 -1.80 13.98 21.62
N LEU A 477 -1.34 14.75 20.64
CA LEU A 477 -0.44 14.26 19.61
C LEU A 477 0.95 14.10 20.21
N VAL A 478 1.54 12.92 19.99
CA VAL A 478 2.88 12.56 20.45
C VAL A 478 3.68 11.99 19.29
N ARG A 479 5.00 12.02 19.40
CA ARG A 479 5.90 11.28 18.50
C ARG A 479 6.88 10.42 19.28
N VAL A 480 7.34 9.35 18.63
CA VAL A 480 8.47 8.53 19.05
C VAL A 480 9.52 8.58 17.94
N GLN A 481 10.77 8.84 18.31
CA GLN A 481 11.89 8.76 17.38
C GLN A 481 12.33 7.29 17.23
N LEU A 482 12.20 6.74 16.02
CA LEU A 482 12.64 5.40 15.67
C LEU A 482 14.09 5.38 15.17
N ALA A 483 14.53 6.39 14.44
CA ALA A 483 15.91 6.49 13.97
C ALA A 483 16.57 7.80 14.42
N GLN A 484 17.87 7.76 14.72
CA GLN A 484 18.65 8.96 15.03
C GLN A 484 18.95 9.76 13.77
#